data_AF-A0AA39HK06-F1
#
_entry.id   AF-A0AA39HK06-F1
#
_cell.length_a   1.000
_cell.length_b   1.000
_cell.length_c   1.000
_cell.angle_alpha   90.00
_cell.angle_beta   90.00
_cell.angle_gamma   90.00
#
_symmetry.space_group_name_H-M   'P 1'
#
loop_
_entity.id
_entity.type
_entity.pdbx_description
1 polymer ?
#
loop_
_entity_poly.entity_id
_entity_poly.type
_entity_poly.pdbx_seq_one_letter_code
_entity_poly.pdbx_strand_id
1 'polypeptide(L)'
;MRFFLVAAIGALIVLSVSLTLAVVPQNEAEGGPVNCEKDGFLPDPKSCRSFYKCENGTAFRFDCGPGTLFNPEINDCDWPSKVKCNV
;
A
#
# COMPACT_ATOMS: atom_id res chain seq x y z
N MET A 1 -13.98 4.21 26.59
CA MET A 1 -12.78 4.64 27.34
C MET A 1 -12.11 3.41 27.95
N ARG A 2 -11.05 2.93 27.30
CA ARG A 2 -10.03 1.93 27.74
C ARG A 2 -9.71 0.94 26.61
N PHE A 3 -9.13 1.50 25.56
CA PHE A 3 -8.47 0.83 24.43
C PHE A 3 -7.07 0.30 24.78
N PHE A 4 -6.70 0.21 26.07
CA PHE A 4 -5.30 0.10 26.49
C PHE A 4 -4.82 -1.30 26.88
N LEU A 5 -5.57 -2.38 26.66
CA LEU A 5 -5.20 -3.70 27.22
C LEU A 5 -5.09 -4.87 26.24
N VAL A 6 -5.39 -4.71 24.95
CA VAL A 6 -5.41 -5.85 24.00
C VAL A 6 -4.06 -6.05 23.29
N ALA A 7 -2.95 -5.92 24.01
CA ALA A 7 -1.59 -6.04 23.46
C ALA A 7 -0.81 -7.29 23.92
N ALA A 8 -1.43 -8.28 24.59
CA ALA A 8 -0.65 -9.35 25.24
C ALA A 8 -1.06 -10.82 25.00
N ILE A 9 -2.13 -11.16 24.26
CA ILE A 9 -2.58 -12.58 24.16
C ILE A 9 -3.04 -12.94 22.73
N GLY A 10 -2.16 -12.76 21.74
CA GLY A 10 -2.42 -12.99 20.32
C GLY A 10 -2.20 -14.42 19.80
N ALA A 11 -2.85 -15.46 20.31
CA ALA A 11 -2.64 -16.81 19.76
C ALA A 11 -3.85 -17.76 19.68
N LEU A 12 -5.05 -17.42 20.16
CA LEU A 12 -6.12 -18.43 20.36
C LEU A 12 -7.49 -18.17 19.73
N ILE A 13 -7.80 -17.01 19.16
CA ILE A 13 -9.19 -16.73 18.71
C ILE A 13 -9.23 -16.22 17.26
N VAL A 14 -8.53 -16.92 16.38
CA VAL A 14 -8.73 -16.87 14.90
C VAL A 14 -10.04 -17.61 14.49
N LEU A 15 -10.80 -18.12 15.47
CA LEU A 15 -12.04 -18.88 15.26
C LEU A 15 -13.34 -18.09 15.51
N SER A 16 -13.28 -16.81 15.89
CA SER A 16 -14.47 -15.96 16.05
C SER A 16 -14.75 -15.09 14.81
N VAL A 17 -14.71 -15.68 13.61
CA VAL A 17 -15.09 -15.04 12.33
C VAL A 17 -16.62 -14.81 12.25
N SER A 18 -17.26 -14.46 13.35
CA SER A 18 -18.69 -14.27 13.44
C SER A 18 -19.03 -12.79 13.65
N LEU A 19 -19.61 -12.20 12.59
CA LEU A 19 -20.73 -11.26 12.73
C LEU A 19 -20.41 -9.79 13.10
N THR A 20 -19.35 -9.20 12.56
CA THR A 20 -19.36 -7.76 12.26
C THR A 20 -19.48 -7.61 10.75
N LEU A 21 -20.56 -7.00 10.26
CA LEU A 21 -20.62 -6.53 8.86
C LEU A 21 -19.32 -5.75 8.61
N ALA A 22 -18.52 -6.22 7.65
CA ALA A 22 -17.14 -5.83 7.38
C ALA A 22 -16.04 -6.56 8.17
N VAL A 23 -15.99 -7.90 8.08
CA VAL A 23 -14.69 -8.54 7.89
C VAL A 23 -14.31 -8.31 6.43
N VAL A 24 -13.69 -7.16 6.15
CA VAL A 24 -12.87 -7.00 4.94
C VAL A 24 -11.71 -7.97 5.14
N PRO A 25 -11.39 -8.88 4.20
CA PRO A 25 -10.11 -9.59 4.28
C PRO A 25 -9.03 -8.52 4.36
N GLN A 26 -8.25 -8.50 5.46
CA GLN A 26 -7.09 -7.63 5.60
C GLN A 26 -6.01 -8.09 4.61
N ASN A 27 -6.23 -7.87 3.32
CA ASN A 27 -5.14 -7.69 2.38
C ASN A 27 -4.67 -6.27 2.63
N GLU A 28 -3.70 -6.15 3.54
CA GLU A 28 -3.06 -4.91 3.94
C GLU A 28 -2.52 -4.15 2.73
N ALA A 29 -3.33 -3.25 2.18
CA ALA A 29 -2.81 -2.12 1.42
C ALA A 29 -2.28 -1.10 2.45
N GLU A 30 -1.16 -1.44 3.09
CA GLU A 30 -0.34 -0.50 3.88
C GLU A 30 0.33 0.49 2.92
N GLY A 31 -0.49 1.35 2.33
CA GLY A 31 -0.11 2.61 1.75
C GLY A 31 -0.72 3.72 2.57
N GLY A 32 -0.02 4.84 2.74
CA GLY A 32 -0.68 6.05 3.26
C GLY A 32 -1.91 6.41 2.41
N PRO A 33 -2.68 7.44 2.79
CA PRO A 33 -3.88 7.84 2.05
C PRO A 33 -3.50 8.35 0.65
N VAL A 34 -3.29 7.45 -0.31
CA VAL A 34 -3.10 7.77 -1.72
C VAL A 34 -4.49 8.02 -2.28
N ASN A 35 -4.79 9.29 -2.55
CA ASN A 35 -6.06 9.67 -3.13
C ASN A 35 -6.02 9.46 -4.65
N CYS A 36 -6.73 8.44 -5.13
CA CYS A 36 -6.89 8.18 -6.56
C CYS A 36 -8.01 9.05 -7.14
N GLU A 37 -7.70 10.32 -7.42
CA GLU A 37 -8.64 11.22 -8.09
C GLU A 37 -8.77 10.92 -9.59
N LYS A 38 -7.73 10.33 -10.18
CA LYS A 38 -7.68 9.90 -11.58
C LYS A 38 -6.99 8.54 -11.69
N ASP A 39 -7.38 7.79 -12.72
CA ASP A 39 -6.68 6.56 -13.08
C ASP A 39 -5.27 6.86 -13.58
N GLY A 40 -4.33 5.96 -13.29
CA GLY A 40 -2.93 6.13 -13.67
C GLY A 40 -1.96 5.55 -12.65
N PHE A 41 -0.74 6.08 -12.65
CA PHE A 41 0.34 5.62 -11.77
C PHE A 41 0.81 6.77 -10.89
N LEU A 42 0.94 6.53 -9.59
CA LEU A 42 1.38 7.50 -8.60
C LEU A 42 2.60 6.99 -7.84
N PRO A 43 3.62 7.82 -7.56
CA PRO A 43 4.76 7.42 -6.76
C PRO A 43 4.34 7.12 -5.31
N ASP A 44 4.98 6.13 -4.69
CA ASP A 44 4.79 5.87 -3.26
C ASP A 44 5.61 6.87 -2.42
N PRO A 45 4.96 7.67 -1.55
CA PRO A 45 5.65 8.68 -0.72
C PRO A 45 6.58 8.07 0.33
N LYS A 46 6.50 6.77 0.59
CA LYS A 46 7.34 6.06 1.57
C LYS A 46 8.47 5.25 0.93
N SER A 47 8.43 5.03 -0.39
CA SER A 47 9.40 4.16 -1.07
C SER A 47 9.44 4.41 -2.57
N CYS A 48 10.61 4.79 -3.10
CA CYS A 48 10.80 4.91 -4.54
C CYS A 48 10.79 3.58 -5.29
N ARG A 49 10.88 2.45 -4.57
CA ARG A 49 10.82 1.11 -5.15
C ARG A 49 9.38 0.68 -5.42
N SER A 50 8.40 1.48 -5.02
CA SER A 50 7.00 1.16 -5.13
C SER A 50 6.20 2.30 -5.74
N PHE A 51 5.05 1.95 -6.28
CA PHE A 51 4.10 2.89 -6.86
C PHE A 51 2.69 2.37 -6.68
N TYR A 52 1.71 3.23 -6.92
CA TYR A 52 0.30 2.89 -6.90
C TYR A 52 -0.27 2.95 -8.31
N LYS A 53 -0.96 1.90 -8.74
CA LYS A 53 -1.89 1.98 -9.87
C LYS A 53 -3.25 2.40 -9.33
N CYS A 54 -3.77 3.52 -9.81
CA CYS A 54 -5.13 3.96 -9.56
C CYS A 54 -6.04 3.45 -10.67
N GLU A 55 -7.13 2.78 -10.29
CA GLU A 55 -8.15 2.28 -11.20
C GLU A 55 -9.53 2.36 -10.52
N ASN A 56 -10.46 3.12 -11.11
CA ASN A 56 -11.81 3.36 -10.58
C ASN A 56 -11.80 3.85 -9.13
N GLY A 57 -10.90 4.79 -8.81
CA GLY A 57 -10.76 5.36 -7.46
C GLY A 57 -10.11 4.43 -6.43
N THR A 58 -9.65 3.24 -6.84
CA THR A 58 -8.96 2.28 -5.97
C THR A 58 -7.46 2.31 -6.24
N ALA A 59 -6.65 2.38 -5.19
CA ALA A 59 -5.19 2.34 -5.26
C ALA A 59 -4.67 0.92 -5.04
N PHE A 60 -3.82 0.43 -5.95
CA PHE A 60 -3.15 -0.86 -5.84
C PHE A 60 -1.64 -0.62 -5.78
N ARG A 61 -1.00 -1.05 -4.70
CA ARG A 61 0.45 -0.87 -4.51
C ARG A 61 1.22 -1.98 -5.25
N PHE A 62 2.24 -1.59 -6.00
CA PHE A 62 3.16 -2.49 -6.69
C PHE A 62 4.60 -2.14 -6.33
N ASP A 63 5.45 -3.16 -6.27
CA ASP A 63 6.89 -2.98 -6.17
C ASP A 63 7.53 -3.16 -7.55
N CYS A 64 8.52 -2.31 -7.84
CA CYS A 64 9.41 -2.49 -8.95
C CYS A 64 10.30 -3.73 -8.77
N GLY A 65 10.77 -4.25 -9.91
CA GLY A 65 11.72 -5.35 -9.95
C GLY A 65 13.01 -5.05 -9.17
N PRO A 66 13.81 -6.08 -8.86
CA PRO A 66 15.06 -5.88 -8.13
C PRO A 66 15.98 -4.86 -8.82
N GLY A 67 16.41 -3.85 -8.06
CA GLY A 67 17.35 -2.83 -8.55
C GLY A 67 16.75 -1.71 -9.40
N THR A 68 15.42 -1.67 -9.57
CA THR A 68 14.73 -0.58 -10.29
C THR A 68 13.84 0.24 -9.36
N LEU A 69 13.53 1.47 -9.77
CA LEU A 69 12.70 2.44 -9.04
C LEU A 69 11.61 2.97 -9.97
N PHE A 70 10.47 3.37 -9.40
CA PHE A 70 9.39 3.95 -10.20
C PHE A 70 9.79 5.30 -10.77
N ASN A 71 9.70 5.44 -12.09
CA ASN A 71 9.95 6.67 -12.82
C ASN A 71 8.60 7.29 -13.27
N PRO A 72 8.14 8.37 -12.62
CA PRO A 72 6.89 9.03 -12.98
C PRO A 72 6.92 9.72 -14.36
N GLU A 73 8.11 9.94 -14.95
CA GLU A 73 8.22 10.52 -16.28
C GLU A 73 7.77 9.55 -17.39
N ILE A 74 7.96 8.24 -17.17
CA ILE A 74 7.57 7.18 -18.12
C ILE A 74 6.46 6.27 -17.59
N ASN A 75 6.01 6.49 -16.35
CA ASN A 75 5.03 5.67 -15.64
C ASN A 75 5.42 4.18 -15.55
N ASP A 76 6.71 3.90 -15.36
CA ASP A 76 7.23 2.53 -15.28
C ASP A 76 8.49 2.47 -14.39
N CYS A 77 8.96 1.29 -14.08
CA CYS A 77 10.20 1.06 -13.35
C CYS A 77 11.43 1.26 -14.25
N ASP A 78 12.36 2.09 -13.80
CA ASP A 78 13.61 2.38 -14.50
C ASP A 78 14.81 2.25 -13.55
N TRP A 79 16.01 2.34 -14.11
CA TRP A 79 17.25 2.31 -13.35
C TRP A 79 17.38 3.53 -12.44
N PRO A 80 17.94 3.39 -11.22
CA PRO A 80 18.10 4.50 -10.28
C PRO A 80 18.86 5.71 -10.84
N SER A 81 19.73 5.51 -11.84
CA SER A 81 20.44 6.59 -12.53
C SER A 81 19.55 7.51 -13.37
N LYS A 82 18.30 7.11 -13.63
CA LYS A 82 17.29 7.83 -14.41
C LYS A 82 16.12 8.33 -13.56
N VAL A 83 16.06 7.99 -12.28
CA VAL A 83 14.93 8.29 -11.38
C VAL A 83 15.32 9.34 -10.35
N LYS A 84 14.50 10.37 -10.20
CA LYS A 84 14.61 11.34 -9.09
C LYS A 84 13.80 10.84 -7.91
N CYS A 85 14.49 10.20 -6.97
CA CYS A 85 13.89 9.65 -5.76
C CYS A 85 14.08 10.61 -4.57
N ASN A 86 12.97 11.13 -4.03
CA ASN A 86 12.94 11.98 -2.84
C ASN A 86 11.85 11.43 -1.90
N VAL A 87 12.21 10.47 -1.04
CA VAL A 87 11.35 10.00 0.06
C VAL A 87 11.58 10.81 1.33
#